data_AF-A0A183H1M9-F1
#
_entry.id   AF-A0A183H1M9-F1
#
_cell.length_a   1.000
_cell.length_b   1.000
_cell.length_c   1.000
_cell.angle_alpha   90.00
_cell.angle_beta   90.00
_cell.angle_gamma   90.00
#
_symmetry.space_group_name_H-M   'P 1'
#
loop_
_entity.id
_entity.type
_entity.pdbx_description
1 polymer ?
#
loop_
_entity_poly.entity_id
_entity_poly.type
_entity_poly.pdbx_seq_one_letter_code
_entity_poly.pdbx_strand_id
1 'polypeptide(L)'
;MVLGKYLVVKYRLTQQNTQGVHTESMKGTDNRTKLCQLDKLIIKAKQNLSPVAAQVQLSITQTDKHEQSELEKKAREEILKDTALGVRRYEKIGPQGWKKPACLKTNKKFLERILRSTQPKSNAVNN
;
A
#
# COMPACT_ATOMS: atom_id res chain seq x y z
N MET A 1 -32.54 -34.02 3.56
CA MET A 1 -31.15 -34.55 3.50
C MET A 1 -30.17 -33.62 2.76
N VAL A 2 -30.13 -32.31 3.07
CA VAL A 2 -29.23 -31.35 2.35
C VAL A 2 -28.23 -30.65 3.29
N LEU A 3 -28.51 -30.59 4.59
CA LEU A 3 -27.65 -29.94 5.59
C LEU A 3 -26.36 -30.71 5.94
N GLY A 4 -26.35 -32.04 5.78
CA GLY A 4 -25.19 -32.88 6.12
C GLY A 4 -24.00 -32.70 5.15
N LYS A 5 -24.24 -32.34 3.89
CA LYS A 5 -23.17 -32.20 2.89
C LYS A 5 -22.34 -30.94 3.09
N TYR A 6 -22.97 -29.84 3.54
CA TYR A 6 -22.29 -28.57 3.77
C TYR A 6 -21.32 -28.62 4.96
N LEU A 7 -21.66 -29.36 6.02
CA LEU A 7 -20.77 -29.50 7.17
C LEU A 7 -19.50 -30.31 6.84
N VAL A 8 -19.63 -31.40 6.07
CA VAL A 8 -18.50 -32.25 5.67
C VAL A 8 -17.52 -31.49 4.77
N VAL A 9 -18.01 -30.62 3.88
CA VAL A 9 -17.14 -29.82 3.00
C VAL A 9 -16.37 -28.75 3.80
N LYS A 10 -17.00 -28.10 4.79
CA LYS A 10 -16.30 -27.12 5.65
C LYS A 10 -15.22 -27.77 6.53
N TYR A 11 -15.48 -28.97 7.05
CA TYR A 11 -14.48 -29.71 7.83
C TYR A 11 -13.32 -30.23 6.97
N ARG A 12 -13.58 -30.57 5.70
CA ARG A 12 -12.52 -31.00 4.77
C ARG A 12 -11.62 -29.85 4.29
N LEU A 13 -12.17 -28.63 4.17
CA LEU A 13 -11.40 -27.46 3.72
C LEU A 13 -10.46 -26.90 4.82
N THR A 14 -10.78 -27.11 6.09
CA THR A 14 -9.94 -26.67 7.21
C THR A 14 -8.74 -27.57 7.44
N GLN A 15 -8.84 -28.87 7.11
CA GLN A 15 -7.74 -29.84 7.30
C GLN A 15 -6.66 -29.78 6.20
N GLN A 16 -6.93 -29.18 5.04
CA GLN A 16 -5.97 -29.09 3.94
C GLN A 16 -5.01 -27.89 4.04
N ASN A 17 -5.25 -26.94 4.95
CA ASN A 17 -4.43 -25.73 5.07
C ASN A 17 -3.30 -25.85 6.13
N THR A 18 -3.07 -27.04 6.69
CA THR A 18 -2.11 -27.26 7.79
C THR A 18 -0.94 -28.17 7.41
N GLN A 19 -0.84 -28.57 6.14
CA GLN A 19 0.30 -29.37 5.65
C GLN A 19 1.10 -28.56 4.64
N GLY A 20 2.04 -27.77 5.16
CA GLY A 20 2.90 -26.91 4.36
C GLY A 20 4.00 -26.23 5.18
N VAL A 21 4.58 -26.94 6.16
CA VAL A 21 5.80 -26.49 6.83
C VAL A 21 6.83 -27.63 6.74
N HIS A 22 7.44 -27.76 5.56
CA HIS A 22 8.69 -28.51 5.40
C HIS A 22 9.85 -27.56 5.75
N THR A 23 10.40 -27.70 6.94
CA THR A 23 11.71 -27.13 7.27
C THR A 23 12.79 -28.10 6.80
N GLU A 24 13.25 -27.94 5.57
CA GLU A 24 14.49 -28.58 5.13
C GLU A 24 15.69 -27.85 5.75
N SER A 25 16.25 -28.48 6.77
CA SER A 25 17.53 -28.10 7.37
C SER A 25 18.67 -28.53 6.45
N MET A 26 19.28 -27.59 5.72
CA MET A 26 20.58 -27.80 5.07
C MET A 26 21.55 -26.61 5.28
N LYS A 27 22.72 -26.97 5.83
CA LYS A 27 24.05 -26.29 5.80
C LYS A 27 24.18 -24.93 6.51
N GLY A 28 24.60 -24.99 7.78
CA GLY A 28 24.84 -23.85 8.67
C GLY A 28 26.20 -23.13 8.58
N THR A 29 27.07 -23.44 7.61
CA THR A 29 28.40 -22.79 7.49
C THR A 29 28.42 -21.62 6.51
N ASP A 30 27.61 -21.67 5.46
CA ASP A 30 27.61 -20.68 4.38
C ASP A 30 26.90 -19.38 4.79
N ASN A 31 25.98 -19.46 5.74
CA ASN A 31 25.20 -18.30 6.21
C ASN A 31 26.02 -17.41 7.15
N ARG A 32 26.93 -18.00 7.94
CA ARG A 32 27.77 -17.26 8.92
C ARG A 32 28.83 -16.41 8.22
N THR A 33 29.41 -16.92 7.14
CA THR A 33 30.39 -16.19 6.33
C THR A 33 29.74 -15.09 5.50
N LYS A 34 28.55 -15.34 4.93
CA LYS A 34 27.74 -14.31 4.27
C LYS A 34 27.36 -13.17 5.21
N LEU A 35 26.95 -13.48 6.44
CA LEU A 35 26.62 -12.46 7.45
C LEU A 35 27.83 -11.58 7.77
N CYS A 36 29.01 -12.17 7.98
CA CYS A 36 30.25 -11.44 8.24
C CYS A 36 30.71 -10.59 7.04
N GLN A 37 30.47 -11.06 5.80
CA GLN A 37 30.74 -10.29 4.58
C GLN A 37 29.82 -9.07 4.45
N LEU A 38 28.55 -9.21 4.83
CA LEU A 38 27.59 -8.11 4.86
C LEU A 38 27.95 -7.07 5.92
N ASP A 39 28.34 -7.50 7.13
CA ASP A 39 28.78 -6.57 8.18
C ASP A 39 29.99 -5.74 7.75
N LYS A 40 30.97 -6.37 7.07
CA LYS A 40 32.13 -5.67 6.50
C LYS A 40 31.71 -4.64 5.45
N LEU A 41 30.72 -4.96 4.61
CA LEU A 41 30.21 -4.04 3.59
C LEU A 41 29.46 -2.86 4.23
N ILE A 42 28.66 -3.10 5.27
CA ILE A 42 27.93 -2.07 6.01
C ILE A 42 28.91 -1.10 6.69
N ILE A 43 29.95 -1.61 7.34
CA ILE A 43 31.00 -0.78 7.97
C ILE A 43 31.71 0.07 6.92
N LYS A 44 32.08 -0.54 5.77
CA LYS A 44 32.74 0.17 4.66
C LYS A 44 31.83 1.26 4.07
N ALA A 45 30.55 0.98 3.87
CA ALA A 45 29.60 1.97 3.35
C ALA A 45 29.42 3.16 4.32
N LYS A 46 29.34 2.89 5.63
CA LYS A 46 29.26 3.94 6.67
C LYS A 46 30.49 4.84 6.71
N GLN A 47 31.67 4.31 6.42
CA GLN A 47 32.92 5.08 6.37
C GLN A 47 33.08 5.90 5.08
N ASN A 48 32.45 5.49 3.97
CA ASN A 48 32.49 6.23 2.70
C ASN A 48 31.40 7.31 2.58
N LEU A 49 30.46 7.34 3.52
CA LEU A 49 29.56 8.48 3.71
C LEU A 49 30.36 9.61 4.37
N SER A 50 31.05 10.37 3.53
CA SER A 50 31.73 11.60 3.89
C SER A 50 30.82 12.54 4.71
N PRO A 51 31.35 13.29 5.69
CA PRO A 51 30.60 14.23 6.51
C PRO A 51 30.05 15.43 5.72
N VAL A 52 30.28 15.51 4.40
CA VAL A 52 29.74 16.56 3.53
C VAL A 52 28.20 16.50 3.42
N ALA A 53 27.58 15.36 3.75
CA ALA A 53 26.12 15.30 3.90
C ALA A 53 25.61 16.08 5.13
N ALA A 54 26.43 16.24 6.19
CA ALA A 54 26.03 16.92 7.42
C ALA A 54 25.93 18.45 7.27
N GLN A 55 26.55 19.04 6.24
CA GLN A 55 26.52 20.49 6.02
C GLN A 55 25.24 20.96 5.28
N VAL A 56 24.50 20.06 4.63
CA VAL A 56 23.23 20.40 3.97
C VAL A 56 22.05 20.37 4.95
N GLN A 57 22.22 19.84 6.18
CA GLN A 57 21.15 19.69 7.16
C GLN A 57 20.89 20.92 8.08
N LEU A 58 21.74 21.95 8.10
CA LEU A 58 21.69 22.97 9.15
C LEU A 58 20.99 24.31 8.80
N SER A 59 20.53 24.53 7.57
CA SER A 59 19.85 25.78 7.19
C SER A 59 18.34 25.67 6.96
N ILE A 60 17.78 24.46 6.92
CA ILE A 60 16.35 24.18 6.62
C ILE A 60 15.56 23.88 7.92
N THR A 61 16.14 24.06 9.10
CA THR A 61 15.66 23.36 10.31
C THR A 61 14.91 24.21 11.33
N GLN A 62 14.59 25.48 11.06
CA GLN A 62 13.88 26.32 12.05
C GLN A 62 12.53 26.89 11.58
N THR A 63 12.37 27.26 10.31
CA THR A 63 11.07 27.67 9.75
C THR A 63 10.23 26.46 9.30
N ASP A 64 10.88 25.40 8.79
CA ASP A 64 10.19 24.21 8.27
C ASP A 64 9.66 23.26 9.34
N LYS A 65 10.15 23.27 10.59
CA LYS A 65 9.66 22.31 11.60
C LYS A 65 8.20 22.51 11.97
N HIS A 66 7.75 23.77 12.03
CA HIS A 66 6.36 24.09 12.36
C HIS A 66 5.43 23.78 11.18
N GLU A 67 5.80 24.19 9.97
CA GLU A 67 5.01 23.90 8.77
C GLU A 67 4.98 22.40 8.44
N GLN A 68 6.11 21.70 8.60
CA GLN A 68 6.18 20.25 8.46
C GLN A 68 5.33 19.54 9.52
N SER A 69 5.27 20.04 10.75
CA SER A 69 4.41 19.52 11.81
C SER A 69 2.93 19.66 11.47
N GLU A 70 2.51 20.81 10.94
CA GLU A 70 1.12 21.03 10.53
C GLU A 70 0.74 20.20 9.29
N LEU A 71 1.64 20.07 8.31
CA LEU A 71 1.45 19.20 7.16
C LEU A 71 1.37 17.72 7.58
N GLU A 72 2.21 17.29 8.51
CA GLU A 72 2.18 15.94 9.06
C GLU A 72 0.87 15.67 9.81
N LYS A 73 0.44 16.61 10.65
CA LYS A 73 -0.84 16.53 11.36
C LYS A 73 -2.01 16.41 10.38
N LYS A 74 -2.03 17.25 9.34
CA LYS A 74 -3.05 17.20 8.28
C LYS A 74 -3.01 15.87 7.51
N ALA A 75 -1.82 15.36 7.21
CA ALA A 75 -1.66 14.06 6.56
C ALA A 75 -2.21 12.92 7.43
N ARG A 76 -1.90 12.93 8.74
CA ARG A 76 -2.45 11.96 9.70
C ARG A 76 -3.98 12.03 9.75
N GLU A 77 -4.53 13.23 9.82
CA GLU A 77 -5.98 13.44 9.83
C GLU A 77 -6.65 12.89 8.55
N GLU A 78 -6.07 13.13 7.38
CA GLU A 78 -6.64 12.59 6.14
C GLU A 78 -6.53 11.07 6.04
N ILE A 79 -5.42 10.47 6.49
CA ILE A 79 -5.31 9.00 6.55
C ILE A 79 -6.41 8.41 7.44
N LEU A 80 -6.68 9.02 8.59
CA LEU A 80 -7.74 8.56 9.50
C LEU A 80 -9.13 8.72 8.88
N LYS A 81 -9.40 9.83 8.19
CA LYS A 81 -10.66 10.05 7.48
C LYS A 81 -10.87 9.02 6.37
N ASP A 82 -9.86 8.78 5.53
CA ASP A 82 -9.96 7.80 4.45
C ASP A 82 -10.13 6.38 4.99
N THR A 83 -9.45 6.04 6.09
CA THR A 83 -9.63 4.76 6.78
C THR A 83 -11.07 4.59 7.28
N ALA A 84 -11.65 5.61 7.91
CA ALA A 84 -13.04 5.58 8.37
C ALA A 84 -14.03 5.44 7.21
N LEU A 85 -13.79 6.14 6.09
CA LEU A 85 -14.57 5.98 4.86
C LEU A 85 -14.43 4.57 4.27
N GLY A 86 -13.23 4.00 4.32
CA GLY A 86 -12.94 2.62 3.90
C GLY A 86 -13.75 1.59 4.69
N VAL A 87 -13.82 1.75 6.03
CA VAL A 87 -14.67 0.91 6.91
C VAL A 87 -16.14 1.04 6.52
N ARG A 88 -16.68 2.26 6.41
CA ARG A 88 -18.08 2.47 6.00
C ARG A 88 -18.40 1.87 4.64
N ARG A 89 -17.48 1.99 3.67
CA ARG A 89 -17.62 1.36 2.34
C ARG A 89 -17.66 -0.15 2.46
N TYR A 90 -16.79 -0.72 3.29
CA TYR A 90 -16.76 -2.16 3.53
C TYR A 90 -18.04 -2.65 4.23
N GLU A 91 -18.55 -1.95 5.23
CA GLU A 91 -19.80 -2.32 5.90
C GLU A 91 -20.99 -2.29 4.93
N LYS A 92 -21.03 -1.29 4.03
CA LYS A 92 -22.13 -1.12 3.07
C LYS A 92 -22.10 -2.12 1.91
N ILE A 93 -20.92 -2.39 1.34
CA ILE A 93 -20.78 -3.14 0.07
C ILE A 93 -20.04 -4.48 0.27
N GLY A 94 -19.31 -4.62 1.37
CA GLY A 94 -18.44 -5.76 1.64
C GLY A 94 -17.14 -5.75 0.82
N PRO A 95 -16.40 -6.88 0.80
CA PRO A 95 -15.15 -7.02 0.06
C PRO A 95 -15.28 -6.74 -1.45
N GLN A 96 -16.48 -6.88 -2.00
CA GLN A 96 -16.74 -6.68 -3.43
C GLN A 96 -16.70 -5.20 -3.83
N GLY A 97 -16.90 -4.26 -2.89
CA GLY A 97 -16.85 -2.82 -3.15
C GLY A 97 -15.46 -2.28 -3.48
N TRP A 98 -14.42 -3.08 -3.24
CA TRP A 98 -13.03 -2.79 -3.61
C TRP A 98 -12.63 -3.41 -4.95
N LYS A 99 -13.45 -4.30 -5.51
CA LYS A 99 -13.19 -4.84 -6.84
C LYS A 99 -13.72 -3.88 -7.88
N LYS A 100 -12.92 -3.64 -8.92
CA LYS A 100 -13.38 -2.91 -10.11
C LYS A 100 -14.65 -3.60 -10.64
N PRO A 101 -15.78 -2.89 -10.80
CA PRO A 101 -16.97 -3.49 -11.37
C PRO A 101 -16.66 -3.98 -12.78
N ALA A 102 -17.25 -5.10 -13.18
CA ALA A 102 -17.16 -5.57 -14.55
C ALA A 102 -17.81 -4.52 -15.45
N CYS A 103 -16.99 -3.65 -16.07
CA CYS A 103 -17.51 -2.72 -17.06
C CYS A 103 -17.86 -3.55 -18.29
N LEU A 104 -19.16 -3.63 -18.59
CA LEU A 104 -19.62 -4.11 -19.89
C LEU A 104 -18.93 -3.27 -20.98
N LYS A 105 -18.82 -3.80 -22.20
CA LYS A 105 -18.26 -3.05 -23.34
C LYS A 105 -19.15 -1.82 -23.62
N THR A 106 -18.90 -0.73 -22.93
CA THR A 106 -19.62 0.53 -23.13
C THR A 106 -19.18 1.15 -24.44
N ASN A 107 -20.12 1.70 -25.20
CA ASN A 107 -19.80 2.43 -26.42
C ASN A 107 -18.98 3.69 -26.08
N LYS A 108 -17.69 3.66 -26.42
CA LYS A 108 -16.73 4.73 -26.11
C LYS A 108 -17.20 6.09 -26.62
N LYS A 109 -17.78 6.15 -27.83
CA LYS A 109 -18.28 7.40 -28.43
C LYS A 109 -19.45 7.99 -27.65
N PHE A 110 -20.32 7.14 -27.10
CA PHE A 110 -21.43 7.61 -26.26
C PHE A 110 -20.87 8.24 -24.98
N LEU A 111 -19.97 7.54 -24.29
CA LEU A 111 -19.36 8.04 -23.05
C LEU A 111 -18.62 9.37 -23.28
N GLU A 112 -17.84 9.48 -24.35
CA GLU A 112 -17.15 10.72 -24.72
C GLU A 112 -18.12 11.89 -24.91
N ARG A 113 -19.26 11.68 -25.58
CA ARG A 113 -20.29 12.70 -25.75
C ARG A 113 -20.87 13.14 -24.41
N ILE A 114 -21.18 12.19 -23.53
CA ILE A 114 -21.72 12.50 -22.20
C ILE A 114 -20.70 13.30 -21.40
N LEU A 115 -19.44 12.84 -21.30
CA LEU A 115 -18.40 13.53 -20.56
C LEU A 115 -18.19 14.97 -21.05
N ARG A 116 -18.19 15.18 -22.37
CA ARG A 116 -18.10 16.53 -22.96
C ARG A 116 -19.31 17.39 -22.63
N SER A 117 -20.51 16.81 -22.57
CA SER A 117 -21.74 17.56 -22.23
C SER A 117 -21.83 17.90 -20.74
N THR A 118 -21.28 17.06 -19.88
CA THR A 118 -21.31 17.24 -18.41
C THR A 118 -20.11 17.99 -17.88
N GLN A 119 -19.06 18.20 -18.69
CA GLN A 119 -17.95 19.04 -18.29
C GLN A 119 -18.47 20.46 -18.02
N PRO A 120 -18.20 21.04 -16.85
CA PRO A 120 -18.50 22.44 -16.62
C PRO A 120 -17.77 23.23 -17.72
N LYS A 121 -18.51 24.09 -18.44
CA LYS A 121 -17.88 25.08 -19.31
C LYS A 121 -16.96 25.88 -18.41
N SER A 122 -15.66 25.56 -18.40
CA SER A 122 -14.66 26.43 -17.80
C SER A 122 -14.84 27.74 -18.54
N ASN A 123 -15.46 28.73 -17.89
CA ASN A 123 -15.57 30.05 -18.44
C ASN A 123 -14.15 30.44 -18.81
N ALA A 124 -13.87 30.49 -20.11
CA ALA A 124 -12.61 30.95 -20.62
C ALA A 124 -12.48 32.37 -20.10
N VAL A 125 -11.65 32.52 -19.07
CA VAL A 125 -11.15 33.83 -18.66
C VAL A 125 -10.34 34.31 -19.84
N ASN A 126 -10.95 35.17 -20.64
CA ASN A 126 -10.31 35.95 -21.67
C ASN A 126 -9.21 36.77 -20.98
N ASN A 127 -7.95 36.51 -21.31
CA ASN A 127 -6.86 37.47 -21.13
C ASN A 127 -6.71 38.28 -22.41
#